data_AF-M0L6T7-F1
#
_entry.id   AF-M0L6T7-F1
#
_cell.length_a   1.000
_cell.length_b   1.000
_cell.length_c   1.000
_cell.angle_alpha   90.00
_cell.angle_beta   90.00
_cell.angle_gamma   90.00
#
_symmetry.space_group_name_H-M   'P 1'
#
loop_
_entity.id
_entity.type
_entity.pdbx_description
1 polymer ?
#
loop_
_entity_poly.entity_id
_entity_poly.type
_entity_poly.pdbx_seq_one_letter_code
_entity_poly.pdbx_strand_id
1 'polypeptide(L)'
;MAIEVTRTYVGSIQNQRQISDGLNSLGDSASKIWNVARWTADRIWDATDEIPDEGVLKSYMKNQSCWKDLNAQSSQKVIEERTNYYAITESGEDATENRQEWEGQYVDV
;
A
#
# COMPACT_ATOMS: atom_id res chain seq x y z
N MET A 1 15.41 2.51 -30.50
CA MET A 1 15.60 3.67 -29.61
C MET A 1 14.95 3.31 -28.27
N ALA A 2 15.74 3.13 -27.22
CA ALA A 2 15.21 2.88 -25.87
C ALA A 2 14.90 4.22 -25.21
N ILE A 3 13.70 4.39 -24.67
CA ILE A 3 13.31 5.58 -23.92
C ILE A 3 13.93 5.44 -22.53
N GLU A 4 14.98 6.22 -22.27
CA GLU A 4 15.61 6.29 -20.96
C GLU A 4 14.71 7.13 -20.03
N VAL A 5 13.91 6.44 -19.22
CA VAL A 5 13.03 7.10 -18.24
C VAL A 5 13.77 7.17 -16.91
N THR A 6 14.16 8.38 -16.50
CA THR A 6 14.66 8.65 -15.15
C THR A 6 13.52 8.49 -14.15
N ARG A 7 13.42 7.31 -13.51
CA ARG A 7 12.32 6.95 -12.61
C ARG A 7 12.52 7.40 -11.16
N THR A 8 13.71 7.87 -10.79
CA THR A 8 14.04 8.16 -9.38
C THR A 8 14.90 9.40 -9.26
N TYR A 9 14.38 10.41 -8.54
CA TYR A 9 15.14 11.58 -8.10
C TYR A 9 15.52 11.40 -6.63
N VAL A 10 16.81 11.44 -6.33
CA VAL A 10 17.33 11.41 -4.95
C VAL A 10 17.68 12.84 -4.56
N GLY A 11 16.91 13.42 -3.63
CA GLY A 11 17.16 14.75 -3.07
C GLY A 11 17.65 14.66 -1.63
N SER A 12 18.55 15.57 -1.23
CA SER A 12 18.94 15.72 0.17
C SER A 12 18.07 16.78 0.86
N ILE A 13 17.55 16.45 2.04
CA ILE A 13 16.75 17.36 2.84
C ILE A 13 17.70 18.13 3.77
N GLN A 14 17.94 19.40 3.44
CA GLN A 14 18.83 20.27 4.20
C GLN A 14 18.23 20.73 5.54
N ASN A 15 16.89 20.68 5.68
CA ASN A 15 16.16 21.21 6.84
C ASN A 15 15.40 20.11 7.60
N GLN A 16 16.02 18.94 7.77
CA GLN A 16 15.38 17.73 8.29
C GLN A 16 14.72 17.95 9.66
N ARG A 17 15.36 18.70 10.57
CA ARG A 17 14.83 18.97 11.92
C ARG A 17 13.53 19.76 11.93
N GLN A 18 13.25 20.55 10.90
CA GLN A 18 12.02 21.35 10.84
C GLN A 18 10.85 20.59 10.22
N ILE A 19 11.14 19.51 9.47
CA ILE A 19 10.12 18.78 8.72
C ILE A 19 9.96 17.33 9.18
N SER A 20 10.81 16.82 10.06
CA SER A 20 10.78 15.43 10.53
C SER A 20 9.42 15.04 11.09
N ASP A 21 8.83 15.89 11.91
CA ASP A 21 7.58 15.57 12.60
C ASP A 21 6.39 15.56 11.62
N GLY A 22 6.39 16.47 10.65
CA GLY A 22 5.42 16.47 9.56
C GLY A 22 5.57 15.24 8.66
N LEU A 23 6.80 14.86 8.30
CA LEU A 23 7.07 13.66 7.51
C LEU A 23 6.69 12.37 8.25
N ASN A 24 6.99 12.29 9.55
CA ASN A 24 6.60 11.17 10.39
C ASN A 24 5.07 11.06 10.47
N SER A 25 4.37 12.18 10.69
CA SER A 25 2.90 12.20 10.69
C SER A 25 2.32 11.76 9.34
N LEU A 26 2.90 12.18 8.21
CA LEU A 26 2.48 11.72 6.88
C LEU A 26 2.74 10.22 6.69
N GLY A 27 3.88 9.72 7.17
CA GLY A 27 4.23 8.31 7.15
C GLY A 27 3.29 7.44 7.99
N ASP A 28 2.90 7.92 9.18
CA ASP A 28 1.94 7.25 10.05
C ASP A 28 0.55 7.17 9.39
N SER A 29 0.09 8.27 8.80
CA SER A 29 -1.18 8.31 8.06
C SER A 29 -1.15 7.38 6.84
N ALA A 30 -0.05 7.36 6.07
CA ALA A 30 0.11 6.45 4.94
C ALA A 30 0.06 4.99 5.38
N SER A 31 0.74 4.67 6.49
CA SER A 31 0.79 3.32 7.07
C SER A 31 -0.60 2.85 7.53
N LYS A 32 -1.40 3.75 8.13
CA LYS A 32 -2.80 3.43 8.48
C LYS A 32 -3.64 3.12 7.25
N ILE A 33 -3.56 3.95 6.20
CA ILE A 33 -4.29 3.72 4.95
C ILE A 33 -3.86 2.37 4.34
N TRP A 34 -2.56 2.09 4.30
CA TRP A 34 -2.02 0.83 3.80
C TRP A 34 -2.55 -0.38 4.57
N ASN A 35 -2.54 -0.34 5.91
CA ASN A 35 -2.97 -1.45 6.75
C ASN A 35 -4.48 -1.71 6.66
N VAL A 36 -5.30 -0.66 6.66
CA VAL A 36 -6.76 -0.81 6.49
C VAL A 36 -7.07 -1.36 5.10
N ALA A 37 -6.43 -0.84 4.05
CA ALA A 37 -6.59 -1.35 2.70
C ALA A 37 -6.15 -2.82 2.58
N ARG A 38 -5.05 -3.20 3.25
CA ARG A 38 -4.59 -4.59 3.35
C ARG A 38 -5.65 -5.50 3.94
N TRP A 39 -6.07 -5.17 5.15
CA TRP A 39 -7.08 -5.92 5.87
C TRP A 39 -8.39 -6.04 5.08
N THR A 40 -8.82 -4.98 4.39
CA THR A 40 -10.03 -5.01 3.56
C THR A 40 -9.87 -5.95 2.37
N ALA A 41 -8.74 -5.91 1.68
CA ALA A 41 -8.56 -6.76 0.52
C ALA A 41 -8.45 -8.24 0.89
N ASP A 42 -7.74 -8.55 1.98
CA ASP A 42 -7.63 -9.93 2.46
C ASP A 42 -9.03 -10.48 2.81
N ARG A 43 -9.92 -9.67 3.42
CA ARG A 43 -11.32 -10.10 3.67
C ARG A 43 -12.18 -10.28 2.43
N ILE A 44 -11.97 -9.47 1.41
CA ILE A 44 -12.70 -9.64 0.14
C ILE A 44 -12.23 -10.93 -0.50
N TRP A 45 -10.92 -11.13 -0.56
CA TRP A 45 -10.32 -12.36 -1.09
C TRP A 45 -10.80 -13.60 -0.35
N ASP A 46 -10.76 -13.63 0.98
CA ASP A 46 -11.27 -14.76 1.78
C ASP A 46 -12.76 -15.07 1.52
N ALA A 47 -13.54 -14.06 1.12
CA ALA A 47 -14.98 -14.19 0.90
C ALA A 47 -15.35 -14.53 -0.56
N THR A 48 -14.58 -14.05 -1.53
CA THR A 48 -14.91 -14.16 -2.96
C THR A 48 -13.93 -15.03 -3.75
N ASP A 49 -12.82 -15.43 -3.15
CA ASP A 49 -11.66 -16.06 -3.80
C ASP A 49 -11.05 -15.18 -4.92
N GLU A 50 -11.37 -13.88 -4.91
CA GLU A 50 -10.96 -12.92 -5.92
C GLU A 50 -10.26 -11.73 -5.25
N ILE A 51 -9.11 -11.34 -5.79
CA ILE A 51 -8.40 -10.14 -5.36
C ILE A 51 -9.20 -8.92 -5.83
N PRO A 52 -9.56 -7.98 -4.93
CA PRO A 52 -10.33 -6.81 -5.31
C PRO A 52 -9.51 -5.87 -6.19
N ASP A 53 -10.15 -5.36 -7.24
CA ASP A 53 -9.58 -4.33 -8.09
C ASP A 53 -9.36 -2.99 -7.34
N GLU A 54 -8.58 -2.10 -7.97
CA GLU A 54 -8.30 -0.77 -7.41
C GLU A 54 -9.58 0.02 -7.11
N GLY A 55 -10.59 -0.10 -7.97
CA GLY A 55 -11.84 0.66 -7.90
C GLY A 55 -12.70 0.30 -6.69
N VAL A 56 -12.85 -1.00 -6.41
CA VAL A 56 -13.55 -1.54 -5.25
C VAL A 56 -12.86 -1.09 -3.97
N LEU A 57 -11.55 -1.28 -3.90
CA LEU A 57 -10.77 -0.92 -2.73
C LEU A 57 -10.77 0.59 -2.48
N LYS A 58 -10.60 1.41 -3.53
CA LYS A 58 -10.62 2.88 -3.45
C LYS A 58 -11.99 3.40 -3.02
N SER A 59 -13.07 2.77 -3.47
CA SER A 59 -14.44 3.15 -3.08
C SER A 59 -14.72 2.87 -1.61
N TYR A 60 -14.26 1.72 -1.09
CA TYR A 60 -14.33 1.43 0.34
C TYR A 60 -13.48 2.39 1.17
N MET A 61 -12.22 2.60 0.76
CA MET A 61 -11.25 3.41 1.50
C MET A 61 -11.66 4.87 1.63
N LYS A 62 -12.32 5.46 0.62
CA LYS A 62 -12.86 6.84 0.70
C LYS A 62 -13.83 7.08 1.86
N ASN A 63 -14.50 6.04 2.35
CA ASN A 63 -15.44 6.14 3.47
C ASN A 63 -14.77 5.93 4.84
N GLN A 64 -13.49 5.55 4.87
CA GLN A 64 -12.76 5.32 6.12
C GLN A 64 -12.26 6.64 6.72
N SER A 65 -12.22 6.70 8.05
CA SER A 65 -11.73 7.88 8.77
C SER A 65 -10.28 8.22 8.42
N CYS A 66 -9.43 7.20 8.29
CA CYS A 66 -8.01 7.35 7.94
C CYS A 66 -7.76 7.95 6.55
N TRP A 67 -8.75 7.95 5.66
CA TRP A 67 -8.62 8.55 4.33
C TRP A 67 -8.35 10.05 4.38
N LYS A 68 -8.88 10.73 5.41
CA LYS A 68 -8.75 12.18 5.62
C LYS A 68 -7.45 12.56 6.35
N ASP A 69 -6.70 11.57 6.85
CA ASP A 69 -5.42 11.79 7.54
C ASP A 69 -4.29 12.16 6.56
N LEU A 70 -4.51 11.94 5.26
CA LEU A 70 -3.68 12.39 4.16
C LEU A 70 -4.51 13.21 3.17
N ASN A 71 -3.83 14.05 2.38
CA ASN A 71 -4.51 14.70 1.27
C ASN A 71 -5.04 13.64 0.29
N ALA A 72 -6.17 13.93 -0.36
CA ALA A 72 -6.86 12.95 -1.20
C ALA A 72 -5.99 12.36 -2.32
N GLN A 73 -5.05 13.13 -2.90
CA GLN A 73 -4.15 12.62 -3.95
C GLN A 73 -3.12 11.64 -3.38
N SER A 74 -2.53 11.96 -2.22
CA SER A 74 -1.61 11.06 -1.52
C SER A 74 -2.32 9.80 -1.03
N SER A 75 -3.54 9.89 -0.49
CA SER A 75 -4.35 8.74 -0.10
C SER A 75 -4.65 7.83 -1.30
N GLN A 76 -5.00 8.41 -2.46
CA GLN A 76 -5.21 7.65 -3.69
C GLN A 76 -3.93 6.95 -4.14
N LYS A 77 -2.79 7.64 -4.11
CA LYS A 77 -1.52 7.08 -4.57
C LYS A 77 -1.07 5.89 -3.72
N VAL A 78 -1.30 5.91 -2.41
CA VAL A 78 -1.02 4.78 -1.51
C VAL A 78 -1.82 3.53 -1.91
N ILE A 79 -3.07 3.68 -2.34
CA ILE A 79 -3.92 2.56 -2.80
C ILE A 79 -3.51 2.06 -4.18
N GLU A 80 -3.16 2.97 -5.09
CA GLU A 80 -2.69 2.64 -6.44
C GLU A 80 -1.37 1.84 -6.38
N GLU A 81 -0.40 2.29 -5.59
CA GLU A 81 0.87 1.57 -5.40
C GLU A 81 0.64 0.17 -4.79
N ARG A 82 -0.32 0.05 -3.86
CA ARG A 82 -0.67 -1.25 -3.28
C ARG A 82 -1.34 -2.17 -4.30
N THR A 83 -2.30 -1.67 -5.08
CA THR A 83 -2.99 -2.51 -6.08
C THR A 83 -2.02 -2.95 -7.17
N ASN A 84 -1.06 -2.09 -7.52
CA ASN A 84 0.04 -2.45 -8.41
C ASN A 84 0.95 -3.54 -7.79
N TYR A 85 1.17 -3.55 -6.48
CA TYR A 85 1.84 -4.67 -5.80
C TYR A 85 1.07 -5.99 -5.99
N TYR A 86 -0.25 -5.99 -5.80
CA TYR A 86 -1.09 -7.17 -6.06
C TYR A 86 -1.02 -7.60 -7.54
N ALA A 87 -1.12 -6.66 -8.48
CA ALA A 87 -1.06 -6.94 -9.92
C ALA A 87 0.31 -7.46 -10.38
N ILE A 88 1.43 -6.98 -9.79
CA ILE A 88 2.76 -7.56 -10.04
C ILE A 88 2.85 -8.97 -9.46
N THR A 89 2.21 -9.19 -8.31
CA THR A 89 2.06 -10.53 -7.73
C THR A 89 0.90 -11.32 -8.32
N GLU A 90 0.16 -10.86 -9.33
CA GLU A 90 -0.91 -11.62 -10.02
C GLU A 90 -0.34 -12.52 -11.13
N SER A 91 0.99 -12.56 -11.28
CA SER A 91 1.70 -13.79 -11.65
C SER A 91 1.67 -14.81 -10.48
N GLY A 92 0.52 -14.93 -9.80
CA GLY A 92 0.38 -15.04 -8.35
C GLY A 92 0.27 -16.39 -7.69
N GLU A 93 0.73 -17.43 -8.35
CA GLU A 93 0.95 -18.72 -7.69
C GLU A 93 2.15 -18.63 -6.72
N ASP A 94 3.22 -17.91 -7.08
CA ASP A 94 4.45 -17.88 -6.26
C ASP A 94 4.34 -16.98 -5.00
N ALA A 95 3.52 -15.92 -5.05
CA ALA A 95 3.40 -14.97 -3.94
C ALA A 95 2.50 -15.50 -2.80
N THR A 96 1.57 -16.40 -3.12
CA THR A 96 0.69 -17.07 -2.14
C THR A 96 1.46 -18.15 -1.36
N GLU A 97 2.34 -18.90 -2.03
CA GLU A 97 3.25 -19.88 -1.39
C GLU A 97 4.24 -19.17 -0.45
N ASN A 98 4.85 -18.07 -0.91
CA ASN A 98 5.74 -17.28 -0.08
C ASN A 98 5.00 -16.67 1.14
N ARG A 99 3.76 -16.18 0.98
CA ARG A 99 2.99 -15.66 2.15
C ARG A 99 2.71 -16.76 3.20
N GLN A 100 2.33 -17.97 2.78
CA GLN A 100 2.10 -19.08 3.71
C GLN A 100 3.36 -19.51 4.45
N GLU A 101 4.52 -19.54 3.77
CA GLU A 101 5.81 -19.80 4.43
C GLU A 101 6.19 -18.71 5.44
N TRP A 102 6.05 -17.43 5.07
CA TRP A 102 6.39 -16.32 5.95
C TRP A 102 5.44 -16.20 7.15
N GLU A 103 4.15 -16.48 6.99
CA GLU A 103 3.18 -16.47 8.11
C GLU A 103 3.35 -17.70 9.01
N GLY A 104 3.71 -18.87 8.46
CA GLY A 104 4.05 -20.06 9.25
C GLY A 104 5.29 -19.88 10.13
N GLN A 105 6.21 -19.00 9.73
CA GLN A 105 7.44 -18.72 10.47
C GLN A 105 7.24 -17.84 11.72
N TYR A 106 6.10 -17.15 11.85
CA TYR A 106 5.79 -16.25 12.96
C TYR A 106 4.60 -16.69 13.84
N VAL A 107 3.98 -17.84 13.54
CA VAL A 107 2.82 -18.36 14.29
C VAL A 107 3.20 -19.23 15.50
N ASP A 108 4.49 -19.48 15.76
CA ASP A 108 4.95 -20.32 16.89
C ASP A 108 5.80 -19.54 17.92
N VAL A 109 5.30 -18.39 18.39
CA VAL A 109 5.82 -17.67 19.57
C VAL A 109 4.70 -17.18 20.49
#